data_AF-A0A7X5CUQ6-F1
#
_entry.id   AF-A0A7X5CUQ6-F1
#
_cell.length_a   1.000
_cell.length_b   1.000
_cell.length_c   1.000
_cell.angle_alpha   90.00
_cell.angle_beta   90.00
_cell.angle_gamma   90.00
#
_symmetry.space_group_name_H-M   'P 1'
#
loop_
_entity.id
_entity.type
_entity.pdbx_description
1 polymer ?
#
loop_
_entity_poly.entity_id
_entity_poly.type
_entity_poly.pdbx_seq_one_letter_code
_entity_poly.pdbx_strand_id
1 'polypeptide(L)'
;MNKTIQLTEEEMQDKSLIGFYDLIADKLGHTKDKETLQYDCRKLWVSESIQDHIFRHYYSKEYSPQDLGFIWLCHGPKTDTSLKGLTAIVQDGFIRFCFK
;
A
#
# COMPACT_ATOMS: atom_id res chain seq x y z
N MET A 1 -13.13 9.44 -8.84
CA MET A 1 -13.73 9.30 -7.50
C MET A 1 -12.64 8.84 -6.54
N ASN A 2 -12.73 9.22 -5.26
CA ASN A 2 -11.80 8.73 -4.25
C ASN A 2 -12.57 7.80 -3.31
N LYS A 3 -11.97 6.67 -2.95
CA LYS A 3 -12.53 5.72 -1.97
C LYS A 3 -11.65 5.71 -0.73
N THR A 4 -12.25 5.96 0.43
CA THR A 4 -11.58 5.80 1.71
C THR A 4 -11.71 4.35 2.18
N ILE A 5 -10.59 3.75 2.56
CA ILE A 5 -10.52 2.40 3.11
C ILE A 5 -9.96 2.50 4.52
N GLN A 6 -10.67 1.89 5.46
CA GLN A 6 -10.21 1.66 6.82
C GLN A 6 -9.73 0.21 6.92
N LEU A 7 -8.52 0.02 7.44
CA LEU A 7 -7.92 -1.29 7.64
C LEU A 7 -7.86 -1.61 9.13
N THR A 8 -7.71 -2.90 9.45
CA THR A 8 -7.46 -3.34 10.81
C THR A 8 -5.98 -3.66 11.04
N GLU A 9 -5.58 -3.72 12.31
CA GLU A 9 -4.23 -4.15 12.71
C GLU A 9 -3.90 -5.55 12.18
N GLU A 10 -4.86 -6.47 12.24
CA GLU A 10 -4.73 -7.84 11.73
C GLU A 10 -4.48 -7.86 10.21
N GLU A 11 -5.18 -7.02 9.45
CA GLU A 11 -5.00 -6.92 8.00
C GLU A 11 -3.63 -6.37 7.62
N MET A 12 -3.09 -5.47 8.44
CA MET A 12 -1.78 -4.83 8.23
C MET A 12 -0.60 -5.61 8.81
N GLN A 13 -0.86 -6.69 9.55
CA GLN A 13 0.19 -7.48 10.18
C GLN A 13 1.14 -8.07 9.14
N ASP A 14 2.44 -7.83 9.32
CA ASP A 14 3.55 -8.34 8.51
C ASP A 14 3.43 -8.10 7.00
N LYS A 15 2.72 -7.04 6.57
CA LYS A 15 2.55 -6.70 5.15
C LYS A 15 3.79 -6.02 4.58
N SER A 16 4.35 -6.61 3.53
CA SER A 16 5.23 -5.91 2.59
C SER A 16 4.45 -4.88 1.77
N LEU A 17 5.16 -4.02 1.03
CA LEU A 17 4.51 -3.01 0.19
C LEU A 17 3.60 -3.62 -0.88
N ILE A 18 4.05 -4.70 -1.53
CA ILE A 18 3.23 -5.40 -2.54
C ILE A 18 2.03 -6.09 -1.89
N GLY A 19 2.22 -6.73 -0.73
CA GLY A 19 1.12 -7.37 0.00
C GLY A 19 0.08 -6.37 0.51
N PHE A 20 0.49 -5.15 0.81
CA PHE A 20 -0.41 -4.04 1.11
C PHE A 20 -1.21 -3.61 -0.13
N TYR A 21 -0.60 -3.54 -1.32
CA TYR A 21 -1.33 -3.22 -2.55
C TYR A 21 -2.33 -4.30 -2.95
N ASP A 22 -1.98 -5.58 -2.78
CA ASP A 22 -2.90 -6.69 -2.98
C ASP A 22 -4.11 -6.59 -2.04
N LEU A 23 -3.88 -6.25 -0.76
CA LEU A 23 -4.93 -6.01 0.23
C LEU A 23 -5.86 -4.86 -0.18
N ILE A 24 -5.31 -3.73 -0.64
CA ILE A 24 -6.13 -2.63 -1.16
C ILE A 24 -6.95 -3.08 -2.37
N ALA A 25 -6.37 -3.87 -3.26
CA ALA A 25 -7.09 -4.44 -4.39
C ALA A 25 -8.23 -5.39 -3.97
N ASP A 26 -8.04 -6.20 -2.92
CA ASP A 26 -9.11 -7.03 -2.34
C ASP A 26 -10.25 -6.18 -1.79
N LYS A 27 -9.94 -5.10 -1.08
CA LYS A 27 -10.93 -4.12 -0.56
C LYS A 27 -11.67 -3.37 -1.67
N LEU A 28 -11.13 -3.39 -2.89
CA LEU A 28 -11.76 -2.85 -4.10
C LEU A 28 -12.52 -3.91 -4.90
N GLY A 29 -12.51 -5.18 -4.46
CA GLY A 29 -13.23 -6.28 -5.11
C GLY A 29 -12.41 -7.06 -6.14
N HIS A 30 -11.12 -6.76 -6.29
CA HIS A 30 -10.23 -7.45 -7.22
C HIS A 30 -9.50 -8.60 -6.51
N THR A 31 -10.22 -9.69 -6.22
CA THR A 31 -9.72 -10.80 -5.38
C THR A 31 -9.03 -11.93 -6.14
N LYS A 32 -8.91 -11.82 -7.47
CA LYS A 32 -8.30 -12.82 -8.35
C LYS A 32 -7.25 -12.20 -9.25
N ASP A 33 -6.43 -13.05 -9.86
CA ASP A 33 -5.49 -12.72 -10.94
C ASP A 33 -4.55 -11.56 -10.59
N LYS A 34 -4.04 -11.52 -9.35
CA LYS A 34 -3.16 -10.45 -8.82
C LYS A 34 -1.91 -10.26 -9.67
N GLU A 35 -1.41 -11.33 -10.28
CA GLU A 35 -0.27 -11.34 -11.20
C GLU A 35 -0.53 -10.56 -12.50
N THR A 36 -1.79 -10.25 -12.80
CA THR A 36 -2.18 -9.43 -13.95
C THR A 36 -2.43 -7.96 -13.57
N LEU A 37 -2.37 -7.62 -12.29
CA LEU A 37 -2.60 -6.28 -11.79
C LEU A 37 -1.29 -5.48 -11.75
N GLN A 38 -1.39 -4.21 -12.11
CA GLN A 38 -0.38 -3.19 -11.85
C GLN A 38 -0.97 -2.12 -10.95
N TYR A 39 -0.13 -1.62 -10.04
CA TYR A 39 -0.49 -0.63 -9.05
C TYR A 39 0.21 0.71 -9.33
N ASP A 40 -0.56 1.80 -9.40
CA ASP A 40 -0.03 3.16 -9.51
C ASP A 40 0.04 3.78 -8.11
N CYS A 41 1.20 3.68 -7.45
CA CYS A 41 1.40 4.17 -6.08
C CYS A 41 1.03 5.66 -5.90
N ARG A 42 1.10 6.46 -6.98
CA ARG A 42 0.74 7.90 -6.97
C ARG A 42 -0.76 8.13 -6.82
N LYS A 43 -1.58 7.09 -7.00
CA LYS A 43 -3.04 7.09 -6.82
C LYS A 43 -3.47 6.57 -5.45
N LEU A 44 -2.54 6.46 -4.51
CA LEU A 44 -2.83 5.99 -3.15
C LEU A 44 -2.19 6.92 -2.13
N TRP A 45 -3.00 7.40 -1.18
CA TRP A 45 -2.51 8.16 -0.03
C TRP A 45 -2.74 7.33 1.23
N VAL A 46 -1.78 7.33 2.15
CA VAL A 46 -1.82 6.52 3.38
C VAL A 46 -1.50 7.36 4.59
N SER A 47 -2.05 6.96 5.73
CA SER A 47 -1.62 7.45 7.04
C SER A 47 -0.17 7.06 7.36
N GLU A 48 0.46 7.80 8.28
CA GLU A 48 1.78 7.44 8.83
C GLU A 48 1.75 6.06 9.49
N SER A 49 0.65 5.69 10.17
CA SER A 49 0.51 4.37 10.79
C SER A 49 0.61 3.22 9.79
N ILE A 50 0.03 3.36 8.59
CA ILE A 50 0.19 2.35 7.52
C ILE A 50 1.64 2.28 7.05
N GLN A 51 2.29 3.44 6.84
CA GLN A 51 3.71 3.48 6.48
C GLN A 51 4.56 2.76 7.54
N ASP A 52 4.33 3.02 8.82
CA ASP A 52 5.06 2.40 9.92
C ASP A 52 4.91 0.87 9.93
N HIS A 53 3.70 0.36 9.66
CA HIS A 53 3.48 -1.09 9.54
C HIS A 53 4.31 -1.71 8.42
N ILE A 54 4.29 -1.09 7.25
CA ILE A 54 5.07 -1.55 6.09
C ILE A 54 6.57 -1.46 6.40
N PHE A 55 7.01 -0.38 7.05
CA PHE A 55 8.40 -0.16 7.42
C PHE A 55 8.89 -1.22 8.42
N ARG A 56 8.07 -1.54 9.44
CA ARG A 56 8.38 -2.61 10.41
C ARG A 56 8.60 -3.95 9.72
N HIS A 57 7.81 -4.30 8.70
CA HIS A 57 8.03 -5.51 7.91
C HIS A 57 9.45 -5.52 7.31
N TYR A 58 9.86 -4.46 6.62
CA TYR A 58 11.19 -4.41 6.00
C TYR A 58 12.34 -4.38 7.02
N TYR A 59 12.20 -3.63 8.11
CA TYR A 59 13.20 -3.62 9.18
C TYR A 59 13.36 -5.00 9.84
N SER A 60 12.27 -5.77 9.98
CA SER A 60 12.35 -7.16 10.48
C SER A 60 13.08 -8.11 9.51
N LYS A 61 13.30 -7.69 8.27
CA LYS A 61 14.07 -8.40 7.24
C LYS A 61 15.47 -7.79 7.05
N GLU A 62 15.93 -7.00 8.02
CA GLU A 62 17.28 -6.39 8.04
C GLU A 62 17.55 -5.38 6.91
N TYR A 63 16.50 -4.83 6.30
CA TYR A 63 16.67 -3.74 5.31
C TYR A 63 17.19 -2.49 6.00
N SER A 64 18.15 -1.80 5.37
CA SER A 64 18.65 -0.53 5.89
C SER A 64 17.61 0.59 5.67
N PRO A 65 17.69 1.70 6.43
CA PRO A 65 16.88 2.88 6.16
C PRO A 65 17.07 3.43 4.74
N GLN A 66 18.25 3.27 4.15
CA GLN A 66 18.55 3.68 2.78
C GLN A 66 17.82 2.81 1.76
N ASP A 67 17.83 1.49 1.95
CA ASP A 67 17.09 0.56 1.08
C ASP A 67 15.59 0.84 1.15
N LEU A 68 15.08 1.04 2.36
CA LEU A 68 13.67 1.35 2.58
C LEU A 68 13.29 2.71 2.00
N GLY A 69 14.16 3.71 2.15
CA GLY A 69 14.00 5.02 1.53
C GLY A 69 13.94 4.92 0.00
N PHE A 70 14.79 4.09 -0.62
CA PHE A 70 14.75 3.84 -2.06
C PHE A 70 13.46 3.14 -2.50
N ILE A 71 13.04 2.09 -1.78
CA ILE A 71 11.77 1.41 -2.04
C ILE A 71 10.60 2.39 -1.95
N TRP A 72 10.55 3.20 -0.89
CA TRP A 72 9.45 4.16 -0.69
C TRP A 72 9.47 5.29 -1.71
N LEU A 73 10.65 5.78 -2.10
CA LEU A 73 10.79 6.81 -3.13
C LEU A 73 10.29 6.33 -4.50
N CYS A 74 10.62 5.09 -4.88
CA CYS A 74 10.31 4.54 -6.19
C CYS A 74 8.89 3.96 -6.26
N HIS A 75 8.42 3.36 -5.17
CA HIS A 75 7.22 2.53 -5.18
C HIS A 75 6.26 2.83 -4.05
N GLY A 76 6.61 3.66 -3.07
CA GLY A 76 5.75 3.98 -1.93
C GLY A 76 4.56 4.86 -2.32
N PRO A 77 3.41 4.72 -1.63
CA PRO A 77 2.31 5.67 -1.73
C PRO A 77 2.68 7.01 -1.10
N LYS A 78 1.88 8.04 -1.37
CA LYS A 78 2.02 9.31 -0.66
C LYS A 78 1.59 9.15 0.80
N THR A 79 2.42 9.60 1.74
CA THR A 79 2.04 9.69 3.15
C THR A 79 1.36 11.03 3.43
N ASP A 80 0.21 11.00 4.08
CA ASP A 80 -0.58 12.17 4.45
C ASP A 80 -0.81 12.21 5.96
N THR A 81 -0.22 13.20 6.63
CA THR A 81 -0.21 13.36 8.09
C THR A 81 -1.57 13.78 8.67
N SER A 82 -2.50 14.22 7.82
CA SER A 82 -3.88 14.53 8.21
C SER A 82 -4.71 13.26 8.41
N LEU A 83 -4.35 12.15 7.76
CA LEU A 83 -5.01 10.86 7.91
C LEU A 83 -4.68 10.23 9.27
N LYS A 84 -5.69 9.63 9.90
CA LYS A 84 -5.58 9.03 11.24
C LYS A 84 -5.86 7.53 11.19
N GLY A 85 -5.35 6.80 12.18
CA GLY A 85 -5.49 5.34 12.26
C GLY A 85 -4.92 4.65 11.01
N LEU A 86 -5.47 3.49 10.66
CA LEU A 86 -5.07 2.74 9.47
C LEU A 86 -5.95 3.11 8.26
N THR A 87 -5.93 4.40 7.89
CA THR A 87 -6.69 4.95 6.75
C THR A 87 -5.85 5.01 5.48
N ALA A 88 -6.45 4.58 4.35
CA ALA A 88 -5.96 4.83 3.01
C ALA A 88 -7.02 5.53 2.13
N ILE A 89 -6.60 6.45 1.28
CA ILE A 89 -7.44 7.07 0.25
C ILE A 89 -6.96 6.57 -1.12
N VAL A 90 -7.80 5.79 -1.78
CA VAL A 90 -7.56 5.28 -3.13
C VAL A 90 -8.20 6.21 -4.15
N GLN A 91 -7.46 6.59 -5.17
CA GLN A 91 -7.94 7.37 -6.31
C GLN A 91 -8.17 6.47 -7.52
N ASP A 92 -9.05 6.89 -8.43
CA ASP A 92 -9.24 6.22 -9.71
C ASP A 92 -7.90 6.01 -10.45
N GLY A 93 -7.74 4.82 -11.02
CA GLY A 93 -6.53 4.42 -11.75
C GLY A 93 -5.42 3.86 -10.88
N PHE A 94 -5.67 3.61 -9.59
CA PHE A 94 -4.76 2.83 -8.72
C PHE A 94 -4.48 1.44 -9.29
N ILE A 95 -5.51 0.72 -9.76
CA ILE A 95 -5.37 -0.60 -10.37
C ILE A 95 -5.47 -0.49 -11.88
N ARG A 96 -4.57 -1.18 -12.58
CA ARG A 96 -4.58 -1.36 -14.02
C ARG A 96 -4.41 -2.83 -14.37
N PHE A 97 -5.15 -3.30 -15.37
CA PHE A 97 -4.99 -4.66 -15.89
C PHE A 97 -3.91 -4.67 -16.96
N CYS A 98 -2.98 -5.61 -16.85
CA CYS A 98 -2.10 -5.95 -17.95
C CYS A 98 -2.76 -7.01 -18.80
N PHE A 99 -3.16 -6.64 -20.00
CA PHE A 99 -3.44 -7.62 -21.05
C PHE A 99 -2.08 -8.16 -21.52
N LYS A 100 -1.86 -9.46 -21.34
CA LYS A 100 -0.76 -10.17 -22.01
C LYS A 100 -1.14 -10.44 -23.47
#